data_AF-A0A0C2XMR1-F1
#
_entry.id   AF-A0A0C2XMR1-F1
#
_cell.length_a   1.000
_cell.length_b   1.000
_cell.length_c   1.000
_cell.angle_alpha   90.00
_cell.angle_beta   90.00
_cell.angle_gamma   90.00
#
_symmetry.space_group_name_H-M   'P 1'
#
loop_
_entity.id
_entity.type
_entity.pdbx_description
1 polymer ?
#
loop_
_entity_poly.entity_id
_entity_poly.type
_entity_poly.pdbx_seq_one_letter_code
_entity_poly.pdbx_strand_id
1 'polypeptide(L)'
;MHLLRFVLFVSTPIAASLESRSSQEEPQDLFATHSFHHQHPQDAPAVSARINSPLIYSKYDKSSATYRTNSYPHLTGAGGSWSWVGNDWWTSGFFPETLYLLHERSQKCPGKTNIDWLARARKWSEGLVPLEVSNTVGHDTGFLAYPFLAELKVYVAVLSTACKGPSNPQAFVVIRNPNNATAKAGVKAFAAQLADRYNFMVGCTRSWNSGYPDFLVSLFQSNMFLNGGN
;
A
#
# COMPACT_ATOMS: atom_id res chain seq x y z
N MET A 1 -47.30 -6.65 -43.40
CA MET A 1 -48.38 -7.38 -42.70
C MET A 1 -47.85 -8.77 -42.35
N HIS A 2 -48.25 -9.35 -41.20
CA HIS A 2 -47.69 -10.51 -40.47
C HIS A 2 -46.71 -10.09 -39.36
N LEU A 3 -47.16 -9.53 -38.23
CA LEU A 3 -47.78 -10.15 -37.03
C LEU A 3 -46.87 -11.10 -36.23
N LEU A 4 -46.33 -10.53 -35.14
CA LEU A 4 -46.09 -11.04 -33.77
C LEU A 4 -45.84 -12.55 -33.55
N ARG A 5 -44.75 -12.84 -32.82
CA ARG A 5 -44.85 -13.44 -31.46
C ARG A 5 -43.80 -12.85 -30.50
N PHE A 6 -44.31 -12.20 -29.46
CA PHE A 6 -43.65 -11.85 -28.21
C PHE A 6 -43.34 -13.12 -27.41
N VAL A 7 -42.17 -13.20 -26.77
CA VAL A 7 -41.96 -14.03 -25.58
C VAL A 7 -41.43 -13.13 -24.48
N LEU A 8 -42.31 -12.86 -23.51
CA LEU A 8 -42.01 -12.28 -22.21
C LEU A 8 -41.34 -13.35 -21.35
N PHE A 9 -40.14 -13.08 -20.83
CA PHE A 9 -39.63 -13.76 -19.64
C PHE A 9 -39.78 -12.81 -18.46
N VAL A 10 -40.70 -13.17 -17.56
CA VAL A 10 -40.95 -12.49 -16.29
C VAL A 10 -40.05 -13.12 -15.22
N SER A 11 -39.48 -12.23 -14.41
CA SER A 11 -38.59 -12.48 -13.28
C SER A 11 -39.21 -13.33 -12.17
N THR A 12 -38.36 -14.12 -11.49
CA THR A 12 -38.60 -14.56 -10.11
C THR A 12 -37.35 -14.27 -9.26
N PRO A 13 -37.49 -13.64 -8.08
CA PRO A 13 -36.39 -13.49 -7.13
C PRO A 13 -36.29 -14.73 -6.22
N ILE A 14 -35.06 -15.19 -5.99
CA ILE A 14 -34.73 -16.22 -5.01
C ILE A 14 -34.69 -15.56 -3.63
N ALA A 15 -35.66 -15.90 -2.77
CA ALA A 15 -35.72 -15.49 -1.38
C ALA A 15 -34.81 -16.38 -0.52
N ALA A 16 -34.03 -15.75 0.36
CA ALA A 16 -33.20 -16.37 1.38
C ALA A 16 -34.07 -17.00 2.48
N SER A 17 -33.76 -18.23 2.88
CA SER A 17 -34.38 -18.89 4.03
C SER A 17 -33.62 -18.50 5.31
N LEU A 18 -34.30 -17.78 6.20
CA LEU A 18 -33.93 -17.61 7.60
C LEU A 18 -34.65 -18.68 8.41
N GLU A 19 -33.92 -19.67 8.92
CA GLU A 19 -34.44 -20.59 9.93
C GLU A 19 -34.15 -20.06 11.32
N SER A 20 -35.22 -19.60 11.98
CA SER A 20 -35.28 -19.41 13.43
C SER A 20 -35.33 -20.77 14.12
N ARG A 21 -34.46 -21.01 15.10
CA ARG A 21 -34.67 -22.11 16.06
C ARG A 21 -34.76 -21.56 17.48
N SER A 22 -35.93 -21.82 18.04
CA SER A 22 -36.44 -21.47 19.35
C SER A 22 -35.71 -22.16 20.50
N SER A 23 -35.73 -21.47 21.62
CA SER A 23 -35.32 -21.82 22.98
C SER A 23 -35.75 -23.22 23.44
N GLN A 24 -34.84 -23.95 24.10
CA GLN A 24 -35.19 -24.96 25.11
C GLN A 24 -34.20 -24.94 26.29
N GLU A 25 -34.83 -24.89 27.46
CA GLU A 25 -34.48 -25.07 28.87
C GLU A 25 -33.09 -25.57 29.33
N GLU A 26 -32.66 -24.90 30.40
CA GLU A 26 -31.60 -25.21 31.37
C GLU A 26 -31.99 -26.35 32.34
N PRO A 27 -31.03 -27.18 32.77
CA PRO A 27 -31.07 -27.76 34.12
C PRO A 27 -29.87 -27.33 34.97
N GLN A 28 -30.17 -27.06 36.23
CA GLN A 28 -29.32 -26.44 37.24
C GLN A 28 -28.12 -27.29 37.69
N ASP A 29 -26.97 -26.61 37.73
CA ASP A 29 -26.00 -26.49 38.81
C ASP A 29 -25.59 -27.72 39.64
N LEU A 30 -24.35 -28.18 39.43
CA LEU A 30 -23.56 -28.96 40.41
C LEU A 30 -22.08 -28.53 40.34
N PHE A 31 -21.72 -27.65 41.27
CA PHE A 31 -20.38 -27.31 41.79
C PHE A 31 -19.18 -28.15 41.30
N ALA A 32 -18.27 -27.48 40.56
CA ALA A 32 -16.83 -27.57 40.77
C ALA A 32 -16.14 -26.32 40.20
N THR A 33 -15.76 -25.39 41.07
CA THR A 33 -14.92 -24.24 40.74
C THR A 33 -13.50 -24.71 40.40
N HIS A 34 -13.26 -25.06 39.14
CA HIS A 34 -11.91 -25.03 38.57
C HIS A 34 -11.66 -23.63 38.02
N SER A 35 -10.96 -22.80 38.80
CA SER A 35 -10.33 -21.58 38.28
C SER A 35 -9.31 -21.99 37.21
N PHE A 36 -9.73 -21.99 35.95
CA PHE A 36 -8.80 -21.92 34.84
C PHE A 36 -8.14 -20.54 34.89
N HIS A 37 -6.95 -20.50 35.49
CA HIS A 37 -5.99 -19.44 35.21
C HIS A 37 -5.59 -19.62 33.74
N HIS A 38 -6.36 -19.01 32.83
CA HIS A 38 -5.86 -18.73 31.49
C HIS A 38 -4.76 -17.69 31.67
N GLN A 39 -3.54 -18.16 31.91
CA GLN A 39 -2.35 -17.39 31.63
C GLN A 39 -2.40 -17.10 30.14
N HIS A 40 -2.94 -15.94 29.78
CA HIS A 40 -2.73 -15.36 28.48
C HIS A 40 -1.21 -15.19 28.35
N PRO A 41 -0.52 -15.93 27.45
CA PRO A 41 0.87 -15.64 27.21
C PRO A 41 0.93 -14.20 26.73
N GLN A 42 1.57 -13.34 27.52
CA GLN A 42 1.87 -11.94 27.19
C GLN A 42 3.11 -11.84 26.30
N ASP A 43 3.55 -12.93 25.70
CA ASP A 43 4.69 -12.94 24.80
C ASP A 43 4.18 -12.69 23.38
N ALA A 44 4.11 -11.41 23.01
CA ALA A 44 4.11 -11.04 21.60
C ALA A 44 5.25 -11.81 20.90
N PRO A 45 5.03 -12.42 19.72
CA PRO A 45 6.06 -13.18 19.03
C PRO A 45 7.33 -12.33 18.95
N ALA A 46 8.45 -12.86 19.44
CA ALA A 46 9.73 -12.17 19.36
C ALA A 46 9.99 -11.78 17.91
N VAL A 47 9.94 -10.48 17.63
CA VAL A 47 10.16 -9.95 16.28
C VAL A 47 11.56 -10.40 15.84
N SER A 48 11.64 -11.13 14.73
CA SER A 48 12.89 -11.74 14.27
C SER A 48 14.04 -10.74 14.24
N ALA A 49 15.18 -11.05 14.85
CA ALA A 49 16.38 -10.21 14.79
C ALA A 49 16.78 -9.83 13.35
N ARG A 50 16.37 -10.63 12.35
CA ARG A 50 16.60 -10.38 10.92
C ARG A 50 15.89 -9.11 10.43
N ILE A 51 14.65 -8.83 10.85
CA ILE A 51 13.92 -7.62 10.42
C ILE A 51 14.47 -6.35 11.09
N ASN A 52 15.16 -6.52 12.22
CA ASN A 52 15.84 -5.48 12.97
C ASN A 52 17.34 -5.38 12.67
N SER A 53 17.82 -6.07 11.63
CA SER A 53 19.25 -6.09 11.31
C SER A 53 19.77 -4.69 10.96
N PRO A 54 20.90 -4.24 11.56
CA PRO A 54 21.53 -2.96 11.21
C PRO A 54 22.05 -2.94 9.77
N LEU A 55 22.22 -4.10 9.13
CA LEU A 55 22.59 -4.21 7.72
C LEU A 55 21.55 -3.58 6.79
N ILE A 56 20.27 -3.56 7.19
CA ILE A 56 19.21 -2.90 6.42
C ILE A 56 19.53 -1.40 6.35
N TYR A 57 19.70 -0.73 7.49
CA TYR A 57 20.00 0.70 7.55
C TYR A 57 21.28 1.04 6.83
N SER A 58 22.37 0.30 7.08
CA SER A 58 23.67 0.56 6.46
C SER A 58 23.61 0.45 4.92
N LYS A 59 22.91 -0.56 4.40
CA LYS A 59 22.76 -0.75 2.95
C LYS A 59 21.98 0.40 2.33
N TYR A 60 20.82 0.77 2.90
CA TYR A 60 20.01 1.85 2.35
C TYR A 60 20.65 3.22 2.54
N ASP A 61 21.43 3.43 3.61
CA ASP A 61 22.17 4.66 3.82
C ASP A 61 23.17 4.85 2.67
N LYS A 62 24.07 3.87 2.49
CA LYS A 62 25.06 3.89 1.41
C LYS A 62 24.43 4.01 0.03
N SER A 63 23.31 3.34 -0.21
CA SER A 63 22.65 3.32 -1.53
C SER A 63 21.94 4.62 -1.86
N SER A 64 21.42 5.33 -0.85
CA SER A 64 20.63 6.55 -1.04
C SER A 64 21.41 7.85 -0.83
N ALA A 65 22.64 7.77 -0.29
CA ALA A 65 23.49 8.93 0.00
C ALA A 65 23.79 9.79 -1.24
N THR A 66 23.92 9.18 -2.42
CA THR A 66 24.12 9.90 -3.68
C THR A 66 22.98 9.57 -4.62
N TYR A 67 22.13 10.57 -4.87
CA TYR A 67 21.07 10.45 -5.86
C TYR A 67 21.64 10.14 -7.24
N ARG A 68 21.01 9.18 -7.93
CA ARG A 68 21.34 8.83 -9.31
C ARG A 68 20.16 9.19 -10.20
N THR A 69 20.36 10.17 -11.07
CA THR A 69 19.31 10.64 -11.98
C THR A 69 18.78 9.48 -12.82
N ASN A 70 17.47 9.25 -12.74
CA ASN A 70 16.74 8.21 -13.48
C ASN A 70 17.32 6.79 -13.38
N SER A 71 17.99 6.45 -12.28
CA SER A 71 18.62 5.14 -12.10
C SER A 71 18.31 4.56 -10.73
N TYR A 72 17.62 3.43 -10.69
CA TYR A 72 17.06 2.83 -9.46
C TYR A 72 17.63 1.44 -9.19
N PRO A 73 17.81 1.04 -7.92
CA PRO A 73 18.20 -0.32 -7.57
C PRO A 73 17.11 -1.33 -7.94
N HIS A 74 17.50 -2.48 -8.49
CA HIS A 74 16.57 -3.54 -8.90
C HIS A 74 16.85 -4.87 -8.19
N LEU A 75 18.02 -5.46 -8.41
CA LEU A 75 18.40 -6.74 -7.81
C LEU A 75 19.73 -6.59 -7.06
N THR A 76 19.99 -7.46 -6.09
CA THR A 76 21.35 -7.64 -5.58
C THR A 76 21.93 -8.97 -5.98
N GLY A 77 23.16 -8.95 -6.50
CA GLY A 77 23.93 -10.16 -6.73
C GLY A 77 24.38 -10.80 -5.41
N ALA A 78 25.03 -11.96 -5.50
CA ALA A 78 25.51 -12.72 -4.34
C ALA A 78 26.41 -11.91 -3.39
N GLY A 79 27.16 -10.93 -3.92
CA GLY A 79 28.00 -10.01 -3.13
C GLY A 79 27.25 -8.82 -2.49
N GLY A 80 25.92 -8.73 -2.64
CA GLY A 80 25.11 -7.65 -2.05
C GLY A 80 25.11 -6.33 -2.83
N SER A 81 25.82 -6.25 -3.95
CA SER A 81 25.83 -5.09 -4.85
C SER A 81 24.55 -4.98 -5.68
N TRP A 82 24.03 -3.76 -5.85
CA TRP A 82 22.87 -3.48 -6.68
C TRP A 82 23.17 -3.57 -8.18
N SER A 83 22.29 -4.23 -8.93
CA SER A 83 22.02 -3.90 -10.32
C SER A 83 21.09 -2.69 -10.37
N TRP A 84 21.29 -1.85 -11.39
CA TRP A 84 20.58 -0.60 -11.57
C TRP A 84 19.79 -0.62 -12.87
N VAL A 85 18.60 -0.06 -12.84
CA VAL A 85 17.67 0.04 -13.98
C VAL A 85 17.25 1.49 -14.19
N GLY A 86 16.65 1.80 -15.34
CA GLY A 86 16.05 3.11 -15.60
C GLY A 86 14.87 3.42 -14.68
N ASN A 87 14.41 4.67 -14.67
CA ASN A 87 13.22 5.08 -13.91
C ASN A 87 11.93 4.41 -14.43
N ASP A 88 11.78 4.28 -15.75
CA ASP A 88 10.66 3.56 -16.39
C ASP A 88 10.85 2.04 -16.30
N TRP A 89 10.86 1.53 -15.07
CA TRP A 89 10.99 0.12 -14.76
C TRP A 89 10.05 -0.22 -13.61
N TRP A 90 9.41 -1.39 -13.66
CA TRP A 90 8.33 -1.75 -12.75
C TRP A 90 8.73 -1.75 -11.26
N THR A 91 10.03 -1.87 -10.95
CA THR A 91 10.52 -1.83 -9.56
C THR A 91 10.96 -0.46 -9.07
N SER A 92 10.96 0.58 -9.90
CA SER A 92 11.58 1.87 -9.56
C SER A 92 10.88 2.59 -8.40
N GLY A 93 9.60 2.32 -8.16
CA GLY A 93 8.85 2.86 -7.02
C GLY A 93 9.23 2.25 -5.66
N PHE A 94 9.78 1.03 -5.61
CA PHE A 94 10.05 0.36 -4.32
C PHE A 94 11.19 0.99 -3.54
N PHE A 95 12.22 1.51 -4.23
CA PHE A 95 13.37 2.10 -3.55
C PHE A 95 13.01 3.38 -2.77
N PRO A 96 12.42 4.43 -3.37
CA PRO A 96 11.99 5.60 -2.61
C PRO A 96 10.92 5.26 -1.55
N GLU A 97 10.01 4.31 -1.81
CA GLU A 97 9.05 3.83 -0.80
C GLU A 97 9.76 3.25 0.43
N THR A 98 10.81 2.45 0.22
CA THR A 98 11.58 1.89 1.32
C THR A 98 12.23 2.98 2.17
N LEU A 99 12.64 4.10 1.57
CA LEU A 99 13.18 5.24 2.32
C LEU A 99 12.10 5.94 3.16
N TYR A 100 10.85 6.02 2.69
CA TYR A 100 9.73 6.47 3.54
C TYR A 100 9.48 5.51 4.71
N LEU A 101 9.54 4.20 4.49
CA LEU A 101 9.41 3.21 5.56
C LEU A 101 10.53 3.33 6.60
N LEU A 102 11.76 3.62 6.17
CA LEU A 102 12.88 3.89 7.08
C LEU A 102 12.68 5.19 7.86
N HIS A 103 12.10 6.23 7.25
CA HIS A 103 11.68 7.43 7.96
C HIS A 103 10.66 7.09 9.05
N GLU A 104 9.57 6.39 8.72
CA GLU A 104 8.56 5.98 9.70
C GLU A 104 9.18 5.16 10.84
N ARG A 105 10.05 4.21 10.50
CA ARG A 105 10.74 3.36 11.45
C ARG A 105 11.64 4.15 12.41
N SER A 106 12.35 5.17 11.89
CA SER A 106 13.20 6.05 12.71
C SER A 106 12.42 6.85 13.75
N GLN A 107 11.11 7.07 13.54
CA GLN A 107 10.24 7.72 14.52
C GLN A 107 9.74 6.76 15.60
N LYS A 108 9.62 5.45 15.29
CA LYS A 108 9.07 4.42 16.18
C LYS A 108 10.12 3.72 17.04
N CYS A 109 11.34 3.55 16.53
CA CYS A 109 12.41 2.84 17.21
C CYS A 109 13.50 3.83 17.68
N PRO A 110 13.70 4.03 19.00
CA PRO A 110 14.74 4.90 19.53
C PRO A 110 16.13 4.29 19.30
N GLY A 111 16.67 4.57 18.13
CA GLY A 111 18.02 4.23 17.66
C GLY A 111 18.35 5.17 16.51
N LYS A 112 18.38 6.47 16.82
CA LYS A 112 18.43 7.55 15.83
C LYS A 112 19.67 7.41 14.96
N THR A 113 19.47 7.08 13.69
CA THR A 113 20.45 7.43 12.65
C THR A 113 20.33 8.93 12.38
N ASN A 114 21.43 9.66 12.24
CA ASN A 114 21.43 11.09 11.83
C ASN A 114 21.10 11.28 10.33
N ILE A 115 20.36 10.34 9.74
CA ILE A 115 20.03 10.31 8.33
C ILE A 115 18.64 10.90 8.16
N ASP A 116 18.51 11.92 7.31
CA ASP A 116 17.22 12.44 6.88
C ASP A 116 16.62 11.52 5.80
N TRP A 117 16.01 10.44 6.27
CA TRP A 117 15.36 9.46 5.41
C TRP A 117 14.22 10.06 4.58
N LEU A 118 13.50 11.05 5.12
CA LEU A 118 12.40 11.69 4.42
C LEU A 118 12.90 12.54 3.25
N ALA A 119 13.94 13.35 3.47
CA ALA A 119 14.55 14.13 2.40
C ALA A 119 15.09 13.22 1.29
N ARG A 120 15.74 12.10 1.65
CA ARG A 120 16.20 11.12 0.66
C ARG A 120 15.02 10.48 -0.08
N ALA A 121 13.98 10.04 0.63
CA ALA A 121 12.79 9.45 0.01
C ALA A 121 12.17 10.37 -1.05
N ARG A 122 11.96 11.65 -0.68
CA ARG A 122 11.44 12.68 -1.59
C ARG A 122 12.35 12.89 -2.79
N LYS A 123 13.66 13.03 -2.57
CA LYS A 123 14.63 13.25 -3.66
C LYS A 123 14.62 12.08 -4.65
N TRP A 124 14.59 10.85 -4.16
CA TRP A 124 14.53 9.66 -5.00
C TRP A 124 13.17 9.47 -5.70
N SER A 125 12.10 10.08 -5.19
CA SER A 125 10.78 10.07 -5.83
C SER A 125 10.70 11.00 -7.05
N GLU A 126 11.51 12.07 -7.10
CA GLU A 126 11.49 13.07 -8.19
C GLU A 126 11.69 12.45 -9.58
N GLY A 127 12.52 11.41 -9.71
CA GLY A 127 12.77 10.75 -10.99
C GLY A 127 11.59 9.97 -11.55
N LEU A 128 10.52 9.77 -10.77
CA LEU A 128 9.29 9.11 -11.20
C LEU A 128 8.21 10.10 -11.66
N VAL A 129 8.34 11.39 -11.34
CA VAL A 129 7.35 12.43 -11.71
C VAL A 129 7.09 12.47 -13.22
N PRO A 130 8.09 12.39 -14.12
CA PRO A 130 7.82 12.38 -15.55
C PRO A 130 6.95 11.19 -16.02
N LEU A 131 6.93 10.09 -15.26
CA LEU A 131 6.19 8.87 -15.59
C LEU A 131 4.68 8.98 -15.26
N GLU A 132 4.27 10.05 -14.58
CA GLU A 132 2.86 10.39 -14.34
C GLU A 132 2.12 10.70 -15.65
N VAL A 133 2.83 11.13 -16.69
CA VAL A 133 2.25 11.40 -18.02
C VAL A 133 2.13 10.11 -18.84
N SER A 134 3.21 9.32 -18.88
CA SER A 134 3.26 8.05 -19.62
C SER A 134 4.43 7.21 -19.14
N ASN A 135 4.27 5.89 -19.19
CA ASN A 135 5.33 4.93 -18.92
C ASN A 135 5.12 3.65 -19.73
N THR A 136 6.06 2.72 -19.65
CA THR A 136 6.05 1.47 -20.42
C THR A 136 5.86 0.21 -19.56
N VAL A 137 5.65 0.36 -18.25
CA VAL A 137 5.60 -0.77 -17.30
C VAL A 137 4.27 -1.52 -17.27
N GLY A 138 3.28 -1.08 -18.03
CA GLY A 138 2.00 -1.78 -18.15
C GLY A 138 1.19 -1.75 -16.85
N HIS A 139 0.63 -2.88 -16.41
CA HIS A 139 -0.16 -2.93 -15.17
C HIS A 139 0.66 -2.67 -13.90
N ASP A 140 1.98 -2.77 -13.99
CA ASP A 140 2.88 -2.49 -12.88
C ASP A 140 3.03 -0.97 -12.63
N THR A 141 2.35 -0.12 -13.41
CA THR A 141 2.30 1.33 -13.19
C THR A 141 1.87 1.70 -11.77
N GLY A 142 1.08 0.85 -11.09
CA GLY A 142 0.70 1.07 -9.71
C GLY A 142 1.90 1.00 -8.74
N PHE A 143 2.96 0.24 -9.04
CA PHE A 143 4.16 0.20 -8.22
C PHE A 143 4.94 1.51 -8.28
N LEU A 144 4.89 2.23 -9.40
CA LEU A 144 5.48 3.57 -9.52
C LEU A 144 4.80 4.59 -8.60
N ALA A 145 3.53 4.37 -8.24
CA ALA A 145 2.75 5.25 -7.38
C ALA A 145 3.08 5.14 -5.88
N TYR A 146 3.78 4.09 -5.45
CA TYR A 146 4.06 3.81 -4.03
C TYR A 146 4.64 4.99 -3.25
N PRO A 147 5.74 5.65 -3.68
CA PRO A 147 6.30 6.76 -2.93
C PRO A 147 5.34 7.96 -2.79
N PHE A 148 4.42 8.14 -3.74
CA PHE A 148 3.40 9.18 -3.66
C PHE A 148 2.32 8.82 -2.64
N LEU A 149 1.93 7.54 -2.56
CA LEU A 149 1.06 7.04 -1.49
C LEU A 149 1.72 7.18 -0.10
N ALA A 150 3.02 6.91 0.03
CA ALA A 150 3.72 7.11 1.28
C ALA A 150 3.84 8.58 1.68
N GLU A 151 4.08 9.49 0.74
CA GLU A 151 4.12 10.93 1.03
C GLU A 151 2.79 11.43 1.63
N LEU A 152 1.64 10.88 1.20
CA LEU A 152 0.33 11.20 1.79
C LEU A 152 0.17 10.69 3.23
N LYS A 153 0.98 9.71 3.64
CA LYS A 153 0.99 9.13 5.00
C LYS A 153 2.01 9.78 5.93
N VAL A 154 2.97 10.55 5.41
CA VAL A 154 3.97 11.27 6.22
C VAL A 154 3.25 12.16 7.21
N TYR A 155 3.68 12.11 8.48
CA TYR A 155 3.12 12.99 9.48
C TYR A 155 3.79 14.36 9.43
N VAL A 156 2.98 15.41 9.37
CA VAL A 156 3.39 16.79 9.52
C VAL A 156 3.05 17.28 10.93
N ALA A 157 4.06 17.90 11.52
CA ALA A 157 3.93 18.75 12.69
C ALA A 157 3.03 19.94 12.38
N VAL A 158 1.83 20.00 12.95
CA VAL A 158 1.03 21.22 12.93
C VAL A 158 1.04 21.82 14.33
N LEU A 159 1.48 23.07 14.43
CA LEU A 159 1.28 23.86 15.63
C LEU A 159 -0.20 24.18 15.74
N SER A 160 -0.89 23.49 16.66
CA SER A 160 -2.27 23.83 16.96
C SER A 160 -2.31 25.06 17.85
N THR A 161 -2.87 26.17 17.34
CA THR A 161 -3.18 27.36 18.14
C THR A 161 -4.48 27.23 18.93
N ALA A 162 -5.17 26.08 18.84
CA ALA A 162 -6.54 25.90 19.34
C ALA A 162 -6.64 25.65 20.85
N CYS A 163 -5.56 25.25 21.53
CA CYS A 163 -5.56 25.05 22.98
C CYS A 163 -4.79 26.18 23.69
N LYS A 164 -5.37 27.39 23.73
CA LYS A 164 -4.86 28.46 24.60
C LYS A 164 -5.36 28.25 26.04
N GLY A 165 -4.69 27.38 26.77
CA GLY A 165 -4.78 27.31 28.23
C GLY A 165 -3.72 28.21 28.90
N PRO A 166 -3.94 28.75 30.12
CA PRO A 166 -3.08 29.77 30.73
C PRO A 166 -1.64 29.35 31.15
N SER A 167 -1.15 28.15 30.80
CA SER A 167 0.16 27.63 31.25
C SER A 167 0.94 26.85 30.17
N ASN A 168 0.86 27.33 28.93
CA ASN A 168 1.07 26.68 27.62
C ASN A 168 2.48 26.12 27.24
N PRO A 169 2.68 24.79 27.15
CA PRO A 169 3.51 24.21 26.09
C PRO A 169 2.67 23.99 24.83
N GLN A 170 3.18 24.44 23.68
CA GLN A 170 2.53 24.25 22.37
C GLN A 170 2.20 22.76 22.17
N ALA A 171 0.90 22.45 22.03
CA ALA A 171 0.46 21.10 21.68
C ALA A 171 0.83 20.83 20.22
N PHE A 172 1.92 20.08 20.05
CA PHE A 172 2.36 19.57 18.77
C PHE A 172 1.43 18.43 18.34
N VAL A 173 0.59 18.69 17.33
CA VAL A 173 -0.29 17.66 16.77
C VAL A 173 0.37 17.10 15.52
N VAL A 174 0.56 15.78 15.52
CA VAL A 174 1.14 15.01 14.43
C VAL A 174 -0.01 14.50 13.55
N ILE A 175 -0.26 15.16 12.42
CA ILE A 175 -1.33 14.79 11.48
C ILE A 175 -0.66 14.21 10.23
N ARG A 176 -1.26 13.23 9.55
CA ARG A 176 -0.80 12.85 8.20
C ARG A 176 -0.74 14.08 7.29
N ASN A 177 -0.04 14.01 6.16
CA ASN A 177 0.00 15.05 5.12
C ASN A 177 -0.96 14.69 3.97
N PRO A 178 -2.28 14.53 4.21
CA PRO A 178 -3.21 14.14 3.16
C PRO A 178 -3.45 15.30 2.20
N ASN A 179 -2.75 16.43 2.31
CA ASN A 179 -2.94 17.62 1.48
C ASN A 179 -1.77 17.92 0.55
N ASN A 180 -0.75 17.04 0.48
CA ASN A 180 0.31 17.18 -0.50
C ASN A 180 -0.28 17.07 -1.93
N ALA A 181 -0.39 18.22 -2.61
CA ALA A 181 -1.02 18.33 -3.93
C ALA A 181 -0.26 17.54 -4.99
N THR A 182 1.08 17.58 -4.96
CA THR A 182 1.94 16.82 -5.87
C THR A 182 1.75 15.32 -5.68
N ALA A 183 1.75 14.83 -4.44
CA ALA A 183 1.53 13.42 -4.15
C ALA A 183 0.13 12.95 -4.59
N LYS A 184 -0.91 13.77 -4.37
CA LYS A 184 -2.26 13.48 -4.89
C LYS A 184 -2.29 13.41 -6.42
N ALA A 185 -1.60 14.34 -7.09
CA ALA A 185 -1.54 14.37 -8.53
C ALA A 185 -0.89 13.09 -9.07
N GLY A 186 0.27 12.69 -8.53
CA GLY A 186 0.95 11.47 -8.93
C GLY A 186 0.11 10.21 -8.71
N VAL A 187 -0.52 10.05 -7.53
CA VAL A 187 -1.42 8.91 -7.25
C VAL A 187 -2.56 8.85 -8.26
N LYS A 188 -3.22 9.98 -8.53
CA LYS A 188 -4.33 10.04 -9.51
C LYS A 188 -3.86 9.73 -10.92
N ALA A 189 -2.70 10.24 -11.31
CA ALA A 189 -2.14 10.04 -12.64
C ALA A 189 -1.82 8.56 -12.90
N PHE A 190 -1.09 7.90 -11.99
CA PHE A 190 -0.81 6.47 -12.13
C PHE A 190 -2.06 5.60 -12.03
N ALA A 191 -3.04 5.98 -11.20
CA ALA A 191 -4.33 5.27 -11.14
C ALA A 191 -5.12 5.38 -12.45
N ALA A 192 -5.12 6.55 -13.09
CA ALA A 192 -5.73 6.75 -14.41
C ALA A 192 -5.04 5.87 -15.46
N GLN A 193 -3.70 5.87 -15.49
CA GLN A 193 -2.94 5.01 -16.40
C GLN A 193 -3.25 3.52 -16.19
N LEU A 194 -3.44 3.06 -14.95
CA LEU A 194 -3.83 1.68 -14.66
C LEU A 194 -5.26 1.38 -15.13
N ALA A 195 -6.19 2.32 -14.91
CA ALA A 195 -7.59 2.19 -15.30
C ALA A 195 -7.75 2.14 -16.83
N ASP A 196 -6.96 2.90 -17.59
CA ASP A 196 -6.96 2.88 -19.06
C ASP A 196 -6.59 1.51 -19.66
N ARG A 197 -6.00 0.62 -18.86
CA ARG A 197 -5.67 -0.75 -19.26
C ARG A 197 -6.80 -1.75 -19.02
N TYR A 198 -7.89 -1.34 -18.38
CA TYR A 198 -9.06 -2.18 -18.16
C TYR A 198 -9.81 -2.42 -19.48
N ASN A 199 -10.17 -3.69 -19.72
CA ASN A 199 -11.03 -4.05 -20.85
C ASN A 199 -12.36 -4.61 -20.33
N PHE A 200 -13.46 -3.93 -20.65
CA PHE A 200 -14.79 -4.30 -20.17
C PHE A 200 -15.32 -5.62 -20.77
N MET A 201 -14.85 -6.04 -21.94
CA MET A 201 -15.25 -7.31 -22.56
C MET A 201 -14.56 -8.50 -21.86
N VAL A 202 -13.32 -8.30 -21.39
CA VAL A 202 -12.57 -9.32 -20.64
C VAL A 202 -12.85 -9.25 -19.15
N GLY A 203 -13.22 -8.08 -18.63
CA GLY A 203 -13.44 -7.84 -17.21
C GLY A 203 -12.14 -7.78 -16.39
N CYS A 204 -11.00 -7.49 -17.03
CA CYS A 204 -9.68 -7.48 -16.40
C CYS A 204 -8.81 -6.33 -16.89
N THR A 205 -7.82 -5.96 -16.07
CA THR A 205 -6.74 -5.04 -16.46
C THR A 205 -5.68 -5.79 -17.24
N ARG A 206 -5.28 -5.26 -18.39
CA ARG A 206 -4.25 -5.88 -19.25
C ARG A 206 -2.87 -5.75 -18.61
N SER A 207 -2.16 -6.86 -18.44
CA SER A 207 -0.84 -6.86 -17.81
C SER A 207 0.22 -6.14 -18.64
N TRP A 208 0.46 -6.62 -19.86
CA TRP A 208 1.36 -5.97 -20.82
C TRP A 208 0.71 -5.88 -22.20
N ASN A 209 1.33 -5.09 -23.08
CA ASN A 209 0.88 -4.98 -24.46
C ASN A 209 1.27 -6.27 -25.21
N SER A 210 0.32 -6.85 -25.94
CA SER A 210 0.49 -8.07 -26.72
C SER A 210 -0.12 -7.91 -28.10
N GLY A 211 0.39 -8.69 -29.06
CA GLY A 211 -0.19 -8.76 -30.40
C GLY A 211 -1.64 -9.27 -30.35
N TYR A 212 -2.45 -8.80 -31.28
CA TYR A 212 -3.80 -9.34 -31.48
C TYR A 212 -3.73 -10.83 -31.86
N PRO A 213 -4.61 -11.71 -31.32
CA PRO A 213 -5.81 -11.42 -30.52
C PRO A 213 -5.59 -11.44 -28.98
N ASP A 214 -4.36 -11.51 -28.51
CA ASP A 214 -4.10 -11.88 -27.11
C ASP A 214 -4.42 -10.76 -26.12
N PHE A 215 -5.11 -11.09 -25.03
CA PHE A 215 -5.29 -10.24 -23.85
C PHE A 215 -4.64 -10.92 -22.65
N LEU A 216 -3.41 -10.50 -22.33
CA LEU A 216 -2.60 -11.16 -21.30
C LEU A 216 -2.91 -10.61 -19.91
N VAL A 217 -3.25 -11.52 -19.00
CA VAL A 217 -3.58 -11.24 -17.60
C VAL A 217 -2.72 -12.13 -16.69
N SER A 218 -1.83 -11.50 -15.93
CA SER A 218 -1.15 -12.11 -14.80
C SER A 218 -1.86 -11.72 -13.50
N LEU A 219 -2.59 -12.68 -12.94
CA LEU A 219 -3.48 -12.49 -11.78
C LEU A 219 -2.73 -12.03 -10.52
N PHE A 220 -1.51 -12.53 -10.28
CA PHE A 220 -0.82 -12.36 -8.99
C PHE A 220 -0.38 -10.92 -8.72
N GLN A 221 0.17 -10.23 -9.72
CA GLN A 221 0.59 -8.82 -9.58
C GLN A 221 -0.60 -7.85 -9.74
N SER A 222 -1.58 -8.19 -10.58
CA SER A 222 -2.75 -7.34 -10.81
C SER A 222 -3.61 -7.17 -9.54
N ASN A 223 -3.71 -8.21 -8.70
CA ASN A 223 -4.51 -8.17 -7.48
C ASN A 223 -3.91 -7.31 -6.36
N MET A 224 -2.63 -6.91 -6.44
CA MET A 224 -2.02 -6.00 -5.45
C MET A 224 -2.66 -4.61 -5.46
N PHE A 225 -3.39 -4.25 -6.52
CA PHE A 225 -4.02 -2.94 -6.68
C PHE A 225 -5.53 -2.93 -6.51
N LEU A 226 -6.20 -4.10 -6.41
CA LEU A 226 -7.66 -4.21 -6.44
C LEU A 226 -8.34 -4.20 -5.05
N ASN A 227 -7.59 -4.21 -3.95
CA ASN A 227 -8.15 -4.21 -2.59
C ASN A 227 -8.48 -2.80 -2.02
N GLY A 228 -9.03 -1.92 -2.86
CA GLY A 228 -9.34 -0.53 -2.50
C GLY A 228 -10.82 -0.20 -2.26
N GLY A 229 -11.73 -1.17 -2.33
CA GLY A 229 -13.17 -0.91 -2.22
C GLY A 229 -13.94 -2.04 -1.55
N ASN A 230 -14.31 -1.81 -0.29
CA ASN A 230 -15.64 -2.04 0.29
C ASN A 230 -15.72 -1.30 1.63
#